data_AF-A0A4Q6E9W1-F1
#
_entry.id   AF-A0A4Q6E9W1-F1
#
_cell.length_a   1.000
_cell.length_b   1.000
_cell.length_c   1.000
_cell.angle_alpha   90.00
_cell.angle_beta   90.00
_cell.angle_gamma   90.00
#
_symmetry.space_group_name_H-M   'P 1'
#
loop_
_entity.id
_entity.type
_entity.pdbx_description
1 polymer ?
#
loop_
_entity_poly.entity_id
_entity_poly.type
_entity_poly.pdbx_seq_one_letter_code
_entity_poly.pdbx_strand_id
1 'polypeptide(L)'
;MFCVISLTTFDLLCPPILVALKKALISTIFLFVIVYKCQAQGTHYHGAFWGRIVFADTINSKLRWELWLQQRTQDAGTENLFKAPLLHNVWPWLNYKLSNSTRISFSPVSYFNTRTFYPSVSAIKDDGVKEYRISVRVENEQKIKPFNYANRLGLEYRMRDLKYNGNYLPNWRVRYMLKFEKPLPNILSKHKPLAVFVSNEVLVQFGEALKDRSSVFDQNRINFGVAYEVVKNIKVNVSYLKVLQARSAPKEYDDTNALWMIVTFDNLFSQFKKH
;
A
#
# COMPACT_ATOMS: atom_id res chain seq x y z
N MET A 1 -21.40 34.90 2.77
CA MET A 1 -20.12 35.59 2.48
C MET A 1 -19.03 34.52 2.39
N PHE A 2 -18.78 33.99 1.19
CA PHE A 2 -17.80 32.91 0.98
C PHE A 2 -16.46 33.54 0.61
N CYS A 3 -15.46 33.36 1.47
CA CYS A 3 -14.09 33.74 1.18
C CYS A 3 -13.44 32.61 0.37
N VAL A 4 -13.22 32.87 -0.91
CA VAL A 4 -12.44 32.02 -1.81
C VAL A 4 -10.96 32.27 -1.49
N ILE A 5 -10.30 31.32 -0.82
CA ILE A 5 -8.84 31.33 -0.69
C ILE A 5 -8.27 30.71 -1.96
N SER A 6 -7.82 31.58 -2.86
CA SER A 6 -7.05 31.22 -4.05
C SER A 6 -5.70 30.60 -3.65
N LEU A 7 -5.37 29.44 -4.22
CA LEU A 7 -4.11 28.71 -4.07
C LEU A 7 -2.94 29.33 -4.88
N THR A 8 -2.85 30.66 -4.94
CA THR A 8 -1.84 31.39 -5.74
C THR A 8 -0.74 32.04 -4.91
N THR A 9 -0.43 31.53 -3.72
CA THR A 9 0.58 32.13 -2.81
C THR A 9 1.75 31.23 -2.44
N PHE A 10 2.01 30.14 -3.18
CA PHE A 10 3.20 29.30 -2.95
C PHE A 10 4.45 29.69 -3.74
N ASP A 11 4.41 30.74 -4.55
CA ASP A 11 5.56 31.22 -5.34
C ASP A 11 6.43 32.28 -4.62
N LEU A 12 6.13 32.61 -3.36
CA LEU A 12 6.87 33.63 -2.58
C LEU A 12 7.89 33.08 -1.58
N LEU A 13 8.11 31.76 -1.54
CA LEU A 13 9.12 31.16 -0.66
C LEU A 13 10.42 30.89 -1.42
N CYS A 14 11.49 31.57 -1.00
CA CYS A 14 12.84 31.38 -1.52
C CYS A 14 13.18 29.88 -1.59
N PRO A 15 13.74 29.36 -2.71
CA PRO A 15 14.00 27.93 -2.92
C PRO A 15 14.62 27.16 -1.74
N PRO A 16 15.60 27.70 -1.00
CA PRO A 16 16.18 27.00 0.16
C PRO A 16 15.19 26.79 1.32
N ILE A 17 14.24 27.71 1.53
CA ILE A 17 13.24 27.62 2.60
C ILE A 17 12.21 26.52 2.28
N LEU A 18 11.80 26.42 1.01
CA LEU A 18 10.90 25.36 0.55
C LEU A 18 11.55 23.97 0.63
N VAL A 19 12.86 23.88 0.34
CA VAL A 19 13.65 22.65 0.49
C VAL A 19 13.82 22.27 1.96
N ALA A 20 14.07 23.25 2.84
CA ALA A 20 14.19 23.03 4.28
C ALA A 20 12.84 22.57 4.89
N LEU A 21 11.72 23.18 4.50
CA LEU A 21 10.38 22.77 4.94
C LEU A 21 10.01 21.36 4.46
N LYS A 22 10.35 21.00 3.22
CA LYS A 22 10.15 19.64 2.71
C LYS A 22 11.00 18.61 3.46
N LYS A 23 12.28 18.93 3.72
CA LYS A 23 13.18 18.07 4.52
C LYS A 23 12.69 17.93 5.95
N ALA A 24 12.25 19.02 6.58
CA ALA A 24 11.67 19.02 7.91
C ALA A 24 10.41 18.16 7.96
N LEU A 25 9.47 18.31 7.03
CA LEU A 25 8.25 17.51 6.97
C LEU A 25 8.54 16.01 6.80
N ILE A 26 9.47 15.64 5.92
CA ILE A 26 9.87 14.23 5.70
C ILE A 26 10.54 13.67 6.97
N SER A 27 11.44 14.42 7.60
CA SER A 27 12.09 14.04 8.85
C SER A 27 11.08 13.94 10.00
N THR A 28 10.09 14.82 10.08
CA THR A 28 9.02 14.77 11.09
C THR A 28 8.12 13.56 10.89
N ILE A 29 7.79 13.19 9.64
CA ILE A 29 7.02 11.96 9.34
C ILE A 29 7.82 10.71 9.75
N PHE A 30 9.14 10.69 9.47
CA PHE A 30 10.02 9.58 9.89
C PHE A 30 10.20 9.52 11.42
N LEU A 31 10.33 10.65 12.11
CA LEU A 31 10.42 10.72 13.57
C LEU A 31 9.12 10.25 14.23
N PHE A 32 7.97 10.57 13.65
CA PHE A 32 6.65 10.22 14.20
C PHE A 32 6.50 8.71 14.39
N VAL A 33 7.05 7.89 13.49
CA VAL A 33 6.94 6.42 13.53
C VAL A 33 7.74 5.79 14.68
N ILE A 34 8.88 6.38 15.05
CA ILE A 34 9.74 5.87 16.14
C ILE A 34 9.10 6.16 17.50
N VAL A 35 8.46 7.33 17.66
CA VAL A 35 7.85 7.76 18.94
C VAL A 35 6.67 6.89 19.35
N TYR A 36 5.87 6.36 18.41
CA TYR A 36 4.71 5.52 18.75
C TYR A 36 5.08 4.17 19.36
N LYS A 37 6.21 3.57 18.98
CA LYS A 37 6.66 2.31 19.60
C LYS A 37 7.07 2.50 21.05
N CYS A 38 7.64 3.65 21.42
CA CYS A 38 8.08 3.93 22.79
C CYS A 38 6.92 4.06 23.80
N GLN A 39 5.67 4.17 23.34
CA GLN A 39 4.49 4.26 24.22
C GLN A 39 3.61 2.99 24.20
N ALA A 40 4.06 1.91 23.54
CA ALA A 40 3.31 0.66 23.46
C ALA A 40 3.28 -0.07 24.81
N GLN A 41 2.09 -0.54 25.22
CA GLN A 41 1.90 -1.37 26.41
C GLN A 41 1.96 -2.87 26.09
N GLY A 42 1.69 -3.26 24.84
CA GLY A 42 1.78 -4.65 24.37
C GLY A 42 2.12 -4.74 22.88
N THR A 43 2.98 -5.69 22.51
CA THR A 43 3.32 -5.99 21.11
C THR A 43 3.12 -7.48 20.85
N HIS A 44 2.35 -7.79 19.82
CA HIS A 44 2.10 -9.17 19.37
C HIS A 44 2.87 -9.43 18.08
N TYR A 45 3.65 -10.50 18.05
CA TYR A 45 4.50 -10.82 16.90
C TYR A 45 3.84 -11.84 15.98
N HIS A 46 3.88 -11.56 14.68
CA HIS A 46 3.25 -12.41 13.67
C HIS A 46 4.18 -12.66 12.48
N GLY A 47 4.07 -13.86 11.91
CA GLY A 47 4.59 -14.18 10.59
C GLY A 47 3.46 -14.18 9.56
N ALA A 48 3.69 -13.62 8.36
CA ALA A 48 2.71 -13.65 7.29
C ALA A 48 3.32 -13.89 5.90
N PHE A 49 2.48 -14.35 4.97
CA PHE A 49 2.78 -14.34 3.55
C PHE A 49 1.73 -13.50 2.81
N TRP A 50 2.18 -12.60 1.95
CA TRP A 50 1.35 -11.73 1.15
C TRP A 50 1.62 -12.05 -0.32
N GLY A 51 0.65 -12.62 -1.02
CA GLY A 51 0.71 -12.91 -2.45
C GLY A 51 -0.21 -11.99 -3.24
N ARG A 52 0.25 -11.46 -4.37
CA ARG A 52 -0.58 -10.69 -5.30
C ARG A 52 -0.32 -11.10 -6.74
N ILE A 53 -1.39 -11.24 -7.50
CA ILE A 53 -1.37 -11.28 -8.96
C ILE A 53 -1.98 -9.98 -9.48
N VAL A 54 -1.32 -9.35 -10.45
CA VAL A 54 -1.78 -8.14 -11.12
C VAL A 54 -1.94 -8.44 -12.60
N PHE A 55 -3.16 -8.33 -13.11
CA PHE A 55 -3.40 -8.28 -14.55
C PHE A 55 -3.50 -6.82 -14.97
N ALA A 56 -2.90 -6.47 -16.10
CA ALA A 56 -2.93 -5.11 -16.58
C ALA A 56 -2.91 -5.04 -18.10
N ASP A 57 -3.56 -4.03 -18.65
CA ASP A 57 -3.48 -3.76 -20.08
C ASP A 57 -3.63 -2.27 -20.40
N THR A 58 -2.94 -1.87 -21.47
CA THR A 58 -2.94 -0.49 -21.95
C THR A 58 -4.10 -0.29 -22.92
N ILE A 59 -5.01 0.63 -22.59
CA ILE A 59 -6.14 1.00 -23.45
C ILE A 59 -5.66 1.97 -24.53
N ASN A 60 -4.94 3.01 -24.12
CA ASN A 60 -4.31 4.01 -25.00
C ASN A 60 -3.07 4.63 -24.32
N SER A 61 -2.48 5.65 -24.93
CA SER A 61 -1.26 6.32 -24.43
C SER A 61 -1.39 6.95 -23.03
N LYS A 62 -2.63 7.20 -22.56
CA LYS A 62 -2.90 7.78 -21.25
C LYS A 62 -3.63 6.86 -20.28
N LEU A 63 -4.43 5.91 -20.78
CA LEU A 63 -5.33 5.09 -19.97
C LEU A 63 -4.89 3.62 -19.95
N ARG A 64 -4.88 3.05 -18.75
CA ARG A 64 -4.56 1.64 -18.46
C ARG A 64 -5.53 1.11 -17.42
N TRP A 65 -5.92 -0.15 -17.51
CA TRP A 65 -6.63 -0.83 -16.43
C TRP A 65 -5.72 -1.83 -15.73
N GLU A 66 -6.00 -2.10 -14.46
CA GLU A 66 -5.40 -3.18 -13.68
C GLU A 66 -6.45 -3.93 -12.87
N LEU A 67 -6.24 -5.21 -12.65
CA LEU A 67 -6.99 -6.03 -11.71
C LEU A 67 -6.01 -6.67 -10.75
N TRP A 68 -6.12 -6.32 -9.47
CA TRP A 68 -5.29 -6.91 -8.43
C TRP A 68 -6.09 -7.99 -7.72
N LEU A 69 -5.54 -9.20 -7.70
CA LEU A 69 -6.02 -10.31 -6.89
C LEU A 69 -4.99 -10.56 -5.81
N GLN A 70 -5.41 -10.56 -4.55
CA GLN A 70 -4.48 -10.72 -3.45
C GLN A 70 -4.97 -11.76 -2.46
N GLN A 71 -4.04 -12.61 -2.03
CA GLN A 71 -4.22 -13.54 -0.93
C GLN A 71 -3.15 -13.23 0.12
N ARG A 72 -3.53 -13.21 1.39
CA ARG A 72 -2.61 -13.17 2.51
C ARG A 72 -2.92 -14.32 3.44
N THR A 73 -1.86 -14.87 3.99
CA THR A 73 -1.88 -15.92 4.99
C THR A 73 -0.98 -15.53 6.16
N GLN A 74 -1.15 -16.21 7.28
CA GLN A 74 -0.45 -15.98 8.52
C GLN A 74 -0.05 -17.30 9.15
N ASP A 75 0.99 -17.27 9.98
CA ASP A 75 1.23 -18.34 10.93
C ASP A 75 0.31 -18.16 12.13
N ALA A 76 -0.53 -19.17 12.39
CA ALA A 76 -1.44 -19.22 13.53
C ALA A 76 -0.98 -20.33 14.49
N GLY A 77 0.26 -20.23 14.97
CA GLY A 77 0.86 -21.18 15.93
C GLY A 77 1.17 -22.55 15.33
N THR A 78 1.46 -22.61 14.03
CA THR A 78 1.75 -23.86 13.30
C THR A 78 3.11 -23.89 12.63
N GLU A 79 3.89 -22.82 12.76
CA GLU A 79 5.17 -22.62 12.09
C GLU A 79 5.05 -22.61 10.55
N ASN A 80 3.82 -22.46 10.02
CA ASN A 80 3.53 -22.45 8.60
C ASN A 80 2.77 -21.18 8.20
N LEU A 81 3.50 -20.27 7.54
CA LEU A 81 3.03 -18.96 7.08
C LEU A 81 1.91 -19.02 6.03
N PHE A 82 1.67 -20.18 5.42
CA PHE A 82 0.72 -20.39 4.32
C PHE A 82 -0.60 -21.02 4.76
N LYS A 83 -0.70 -21.45 6.03
CA LYS A 83 -1.81 -22.30 6.49
C LYS A 83 -3.07 -21.52 6.82
N ALA A 84 -2.97 -20.46 7.63
CA ALA A 84 -4.14 -19.74 8.09
C ALA A 84 -4.44 -18.53 7.19
N PRO A 85 -5.69 -18.32 6.75
CA PRO A 85 -6.05 -17.16 5.93
C PRO A 85 -5.97 -15.87 6.76
N LEU A 86 -5.52 -14.79 6.13
CA LEU A 86 -5.48 -13.45 6.74
C LEU A 86 -6.31 -12.45 5.92
N LEU A 87 -6.21 -12.48 4.59
CA LEU A 87 -6.97 -11.55 3.75
C LEU A 87 -7.10 -12.10 2.34
N HIS A 88 -8.25 -11.88 1.71
CA HIS A 88 -8.36 -11.95 0.27
C HIS A 88 -9.03 -10.71 -0.30
N ASN A 89 -8.66 -10.31 -1.51
CA ASN A 89 -9.28 -9.18 -2.18
C ASN A 89 -9.31 -9.29 -3.70
N VAL A 90 -10.23 -8.53 -4.27
CA VAL A 90 -10.33 -8.22 -5.70
C VAL A 90 -10.40 -6.71 -5.82
N TRP A 91 -9.43 -6.13 -6.52
CA TRP A 91 -9.24 -4.68 -6.55
C TRP A 91 -8.94 -4.18 -7.97
N PRO A 92 -9.98 -3.81 -8.74
CA PRO A 92 -9.81 -3.21 -10.05
C PRO A 92 -9.36 -1.75 -9.95
N TRP A 93 -8.59 -1.30 -10.94
CA TRP A 93 -8.07 0.05 -11.04
C TRP A 93 -8.14 0.56 -12.47
N LEU A 94 -8.50 1.82 -12.62
CA LEU A 94 -8.27 2.63 -13.81
C LEU A 94 -7.14 3.60 -13.52
N ASN A 95 -6.18 3.68 -14.42
CA ASN A 95 -4.96 4.46 -14.29
C ASN A 95 -4.89 5.46 -15.44
N TYR A 96 -4.90 6.75 -15.10
CA TYR A 96 -4.75 7.85 -16.04
C TYR A 96 -3.40 8.54 -15.87
N LYS A 97 -2.62 8.58 -16.93
CA LYS A 97 -1.34 9.28 -17.02
C LYS A 97 -1.62 10.77 -17.26
N LEU A 98 -1.48 11.57 -16.22
CA LEU A 98 -1.64 13.02 -16.29
C LEU A 98 -0.41 13.69 -16.95
N SER A 99 0.78 13.20 -16.63
CA SER A 99 2.05 13.65 -17.20
C SER A 99 3.04 12.48 -17.31
N ASN A 100 4.28 12.74 -17.74
CA ASN A 100 5.32 11.70 -17.73
C ASN A 100 5.74 11.24 -16.34
N SER A 101 5.49 12.04 -15.31
CA SER A 101 5.83 11.75 -13.91
C SER A 101 4.61 11.48 -13.04
N THR A 102 3.42 11.95 -13.41
CA THR A 102 2.22 11.90 -12.55
C THR A 102 1.14 11.00 -13.13
N ARG A 103 0.62 10.11 -12.27
CA ARG A 103 -0.49 9.22 -12.56
C ARG A 103 -1.58 9.39 -11.50
N ILE A 104 -2.83 9.41 -11.96
CA ILE A 104 -4.00 9.34 -11.10
C ILE A 104 -4.63 7.97 -11.29
N SER A 105 -4.93 7.27 -10.19
CA SER A 105 -5.61 5.97 -10.22
C SER A 105 -6.93 6.05 -9.48
N PHE A 106 -7.95 5.40 -10.03
CA PHE A 106 -9.28 5.31 -9.44
C PHE A 106 -9.76 3.85 -9.43
N SER A 107 -10.29 3.43 -8.29
CA SER A 107 -10.92 2.13 -8.07
C SER A 107 -12.36 2.40 -7.66
N PRO A 108 -13.35 2.23 -8.55
CA PRO A 108 -14.75 2.55 -8.24
C PRO A 108 -15.36 1.60 -7.21
N VAL A 109 -14.94 0.34 -7.22
CA VAL A 109 -15.39 -0.67 -6.26
C VAL A 109 -14.28 -1.71 -6.09
N SER A 110 -14.09 -2.16 -4.88
CA SER A 110 -13.17 -3.24 -4.55
C SER A 110 -13.72 -4.00 -3.35
N TYR A 111 -13.46 -5.29 -3.32
CA TYR A 111 -13.94 -6.18 -2.25
C TYR A 111 -12.75 -6.72 -1.47
N PHE A 112 -12.88 -6.69 -0.15
CA PHE A 112 -11.92 -7.21 0.80
C PHE A 112 -12.65 -8.09 1.80
N ASN A 113 -12.02 -9.20 2.13
CA ASN A 113 -12.38 -9.99 3.30
C ASN A 113 -11.13 -10.14 4.17
N THR A 114 -11.18 -9.56 5.37
CA THR A 114 -10.03 -9.48 6.28
C THR A 114 -10.32 -10.22 7.57
N ARG A 115 -9.42 -11.12 7.94
CA ARG A 115 -9.45 -11.83 9.22
C ARG A 115 -8.49 -11.18 10.20
N THR A 116 -8.71 -11.41 11.49
CA THR A 116 -7.79 -10.98 12.55
C THR A 116 -6.58 -11.90 12.62
N PHE A 117 -5.56 -11.48 13.37
CA PHE A 117 -4.44 -12.36 13.66
C PHE A 117 -4.87 -13.45 14.65
N TYR A 118 -4.63 -14.72 14.33
CA TYR A 118 -5.03 -15.85 15.17
C TYR A 118 -3.85 -16.35 16.01
N PRO A 119 -4.04 -16.59 17.32
CA PRO A 119 -3.00 -17.21 18.14
C PRO A 119 -2.83 -18.71 17.84
N SER A 120 -3.88 -19.36 17.33
CA SER A 120 -3.88 -20.79 16.99
C SER A 120 -4.89 -21.09 15.87
N VAL A 121 -4.72 -22.23 15.16
CA VAL A 121 -5.68 -22.68 14.12
C VAL A 121 -7.09 -22.92 14.68
N SER A 122 -7.20 -23.39 15.92
CA SER A 122 -8.50 -23.62 16.58
C SER A 122 -9.26 -22.33 16.91
N ALA A 123 -8.60 -21.17 16.83
CA ALA A 123 -9.21 -19.86 16.99
C ALA A 123 -9.80 -19.30 15.68
N ILE A 124 -9.62 -19.98 14.54
CA ILE A 124 -10.24 -19.62 13.27
C ILE A 124 -11.73 -19.95 13.36
N LYS A 125 -12.53 -18.97 13.79
CA LYS A 125 -13.99 -19.10 13.97
C LYS A 125 -14.81 -18.12 13.16
N ASP A 126 -14.16 -17.17 12.47
CA ASP A 126 -14.84 -16.11 11.74
C ASP A 126 -14.65 -16.22 10.21
N ASP A 127 -15.69 -15.83 9.49
CA ASP A 127 -15.69 -15.73 8.03
C ASP A 127 -14.92 -14.50 7.51
N GLY A 128 -14.34 -13.71 8.42
CA GLY A 128 -13.65 -12.46 8.18
C GLY A 128 -14.57 -11.26 7.93
N VAL A 129 -14.05 -10.07 8.21
CA VAL A 129 -14.73 -8.79 8.03
C VAL A 129 -14.83 -8.50 6.53
N LYS A 130 -16.06 -8.50 6.02
CA LYS A 130 -16.37 -8.11 4.65
C LYS A 130 -16.29 -6.59 4.53
N GLU A 131 -15.69 -6.14 3.45
CA GLU A 131 -15.44 -4.73 3.23
C GLU A 131 -15.50 -4.36 1.75
N TYR A 132 -16.17 -3.24 1.46
CA TYR A 132 -16.14 -2.60 0.14
C TYR A 132 -15.34 -1.29 0.20
N ARG A 133 -14.56 -1.00 -0.85
CA ARG A 133 -13.85 0.28 -0.95
C ARG A 133 -14.01 0.97 -2.29
N ILE A 134 -14.10 2.29 -2.20
CA ILE A 134 -13.82 3.23 -3.28
C ILE A 134 -12.45 3.83 -3.00
N SER A 135 -11.58 3.94 -3.99
CA SER A 135 -10.22 4.45 -3.77
C SER A 135 -9.74 5.35 -4.88
N VAL A 136 -9.07 6.44 -4.49
CA VAL A 136 -8.37 7.35 -5.39
C VAL A 136 -6.92 7.41 -4.96
N ARG A 137 -6.03 7.59 -5.94
CA ARG A 137 -4.60 7.68 -5.70
C ARG A 137 -3.96 8.65 -6.68
N VAL A 138 -2.96 9.37 -6.20
CA VAL A 138 -2.00 10.12 -7.00
C VAL A 138 -0.62 9.54 -6.77
N GLU A 139 0.09 9.22 -7.84
CA GLU A 139 1.45 8.72 -7.82
C GLU A 139 2.34 9.65 -8.64
N ASN A 140 3.50 10.00 -8.09
CA ASN A 140 4.51 10.82 -8.74
C ASN A 140 5.83 10.05 -8.76
N GLU A 141 6.37 9.82 -9.95
CA GLU A 141 7.64 9.14 -10.19
C GLU A 141 8.63 10.10 -10.84
N GLN A 142 9.86 10.14 -10.31
CA GLN A 142 10.96 10.96 -10.80
C GLN A 142 12.20 10.09 -10.94
N LYS A 143 12.88 10.23 -12.07
CA LYS A 143 14.17 9.57 -12.31
C LYS A 143 15.29 10.49 -11.80
N ILE A 144 15.94 10.12 -10.70
CA ILE A 144 17.00 10.89 -10.06
C ILE A 144 18.24 10.02 -9.98
N LYS A 145 19.06 10.00 -11.04
CA LYS A 145 20.22 9.12 -11.12
C LYS A 145 21.09 9.20 -9.84
N PRO A 146 21.47 8.06 -9.24
CA PRO A 146 21.32 6.69 -9.74
C PRO A 146 20.03 5.96 -9.31
N PHE A 147 19.06 6.66 -8.73
CA PHE A 147 17.81 6.09 -8.19
C PHE A 147 16.57 6.57 -8.94
N ASN A 148 15.48 5.84 -8.81
CA ASN A 148 14.14 6.33 -9.08
C ASN A 148 13.48 6.64 -7.74
N TYR A 149 12.83 7.80 -7.68
CA TYR A 149 12.04 8.22 -6.54
C TYR A 149 10.57 8.18 -6.92
N ALA A 150 9.75 7.57 -6.07
CA ALA A 150 8.31 7.61 -6.22
C ALA A 150 7.63 7.97 -4.90
N ASN A 151 6.59 8.78 -4.97
CA ASN A 151 5.67 9.00 -3.86
C ASN A 151 4.24 8.76 -4.29
N ARG A 152 3.40 8.35 -3.34
CA ARG A 152 2.03 7.96 -3.61
C ARG A 152 1.13 8.35 -2.46
N LEU A 153 0.14 9.18 -2.75
CA LEU A 153 -0.95 9.52 -1.83
C LEU A 153 -2.20 8.76 -2.27
N GLY A 154 -2.85 8.09 -1.33
CA GLY A 154 -4.11 7.38 -1.55
C GLY A 154 -5.15 7.79 -0.52
N LEU A 155 -6.39 7.90 -0.98
CA LEU A 155 -7.57 8.06 -0.14
C LEU A 155 -8.52 6.91 -0.43
N GLU A 156 -9.02 6.28 0.61
CA GLU A 156 -9.93 5.15 0.52
C GLU A 156 -11.18 5.44 1.36
N TYR A 157 -12.35 5.38 0.75
CA TYR A 157 -13.62 5.26 1.45
C TYR A 157 -13.92 3.78 1.63
N ARG A 158 -14.19 3.36 2.86
CA ARG A 158 -14.25 1.97 3.30
C ARG A 158 -15.58 1.74 4.01
N MET A 159 -16.28 0.68 3.64
CA MET A 159 -17.53 0.25 4.25
C MET A 159 -17.30 -1.13 4.83
N ARG A 160 -17.35 -1.29 6.15
CA ARG A 160 -16.95 -2.52 6.86
C ARG A 160 -18.08 -3.14 7.67
N ASP A 161 -18.32 -4.43 7.46
CA ASP A 161 -19.24 -5.22 8.29
C ASP A 161 -18.52 -5.74 9.54
N LEU A 162 -18.31 -4.85 10.51
CA LEU A 162 -17.56 -5.17 11.75
C LEU A 162 -18.34 -6.07 12.71
N LYS A 163 -19.66 -6.15 12.56
CA LYS A 163 -20.57 -6.92 13.43
C LYS A 163 -21.07 -8.22 12.78
N TYR A 164 -20.59 -8.55 11.58
CA TYR A 164 -20.95 -9.77 10.83
C TYR A 164 -22.46 -9.93 10.62
N ASN A 165 -23.18 -8.82 10.49
CA ASN A 165 -24.64 -8.80 10.39
C ASN A 165 -25.13 -8.02 9.16
N GLY A 166 -24.23 -7.72 8.23
CA GLY A 166 -24.52 -6.93 7.03
C GLY A 166 -24.66 -5.42 7.29
N ASN A 167 -24.47 -4.95 8.53
CA ASN A 167 -24.46 -3.52 8.82
C ASN A 167 -23.06 -2.94 8.56
N TYR A 168 -22.92 -2.23 7.44
CA TYR A 168 -21.66 -1.65 7.01
C TYR A 168 -21.43 -0.28 7.65
N LEU A 169 -20.36 -0.16 8.43
CA LEU A 169 -19.93 1.09 9.01
C LEU A 169 -18.90 1.79 8.12
N PRO A 170 -19.08 3.09 7.81
CA PRO A 170 -18.16 3.82 6.96
C PRO A 170 -16.91 4.26 7.72
N ASN A 171 -15.78 4.31 7.01
CA ASN A 171 -14.57 4.99 7.44
C ASN A 171 -13.72 5.42 6.25
N TRP A 172 -12.79 6.31 6.53
CA TRP A 172 -11.80 6.79 5.60
C TRP A 172 -10.43 6.24 5.98
N ARG A 173 -9.58 6.06 4.98
CA ARG A 173 -8.15 5.78 5.17
C ARG A 173 -7.32 6.59 4.20
N VAL A 174 -6.36 7.32 4.75
CA VAL A 174 -5.31 8.01 4.00
C VAL A 174 -4.04 7.18 4.05
N ARG A 175 -3.36 7.07 2.92
CA ARG A 175 -2.14 6.29 2.77
C ARG A 175 -1.10 7.14 2.06
N TYR A 176 0.08 7.25 2.63
CA TYR A 176 1.20 7.92 1.98
C TYR A 176 2.40 6.99 1.92
N MET A 177 2.95 6.80 0.72
CA MET A 177 4.13 5.96 0.48
C MET A 177 5.25 6.78 -0.14
N LEU A 178 6.47 6.53 0.32
CA LEU A 178 7.71 6.90 -0.34
C LEU A 178 8.45 5.63 -0.77
N LYS A 179 8.98 5.61 -2.00
CA LYS A 179 9.75 4.50 -2.54
C LYS A 179 11.01 5.02 -3.24
N PHE A 180 12.13 4.36 -2.96
CA PHE A 180 13.37 4.50 -3.69
C PHE A 180 13.70 3.19 -4.37
N GLU A 181 14.07 3.24 -5.64
CA GLU A 181 14.41 2.06 -6.43
C GLU A 181 15.72 2.32 -7.18
N LYS A 182 16.62 1.32 -7.19
CA LYS A 182 17.88 1.37 -7.92
C LYS A 182 17.90 0.23 -8.93
N PRO A 183 17.82 0.52 -10.23
CA PRO A 183 18.17 -0.47 -11.25
C PRO A 183 19.64 -0.86 -11.09
N LEU A 184 19.93 -2.16 -11.12
CA LEU A 184 21.28 -2.71 -11.06
C LEU A 184 21.63 -3.24 -12.46
N PRO A 185 22.12 -2.37 -13.37
CA PRO A 185 22.55 -2.81 -14.69
C PRO A 185 23.65 -3.87 -14.56
N ASN A 186 23.61 -4.87 -15.45
CA ASN A 186 24.52 -6.03 -15.49
C ASN A 186 24.25 -7.14 -14.45
N ILE A 187 23.24 -6.99 -13.58
CA ILE A 187 22.77 -8.12 -12.77
C ILE A 187 21.57 -8.76 -13.48
N LEU A 188 21.70 -10.05 -13.83
CA LEU A 188 20.79 -10.86 -14.66
C LEU A 188 20.64 -10.41 -16.13
N SER A 189 20.47 -9.12 -16.41
CA SER A 189 20.36 -8.60 -17.77
C SER A 189 20.73 -7.12 -17.86
N LYS A 190 21.32 -6.70 -18.98
CA LYS A 190 21.57 -5.27 -19.29
C LYS A 190 20.29 -4.52 -19.69
N HIS A 191 19.40 -5.18 -20.43
CA HIS A 191 18.18 -4.55 -20.96
C HIS A 191 17.01 -4.60 -19.98
N LYS A 192 17.02 -5.58 -19.08
CA LYS A 192 16.00 -5.77 -18.04
C LYS A 192 16.69 -5.96 -16.70
N PRO A 193 17.34 -4.91 -16.16
CA PRO A 193 18.13 -5.06 -14.96
C PRO A 193 17.25 -5.47 -13.78
N LEU A 194 17.79 -6.31 -12.91
CA LEU A 194 17.27 -6.47 -11.56
C LEU A 194 17.23 -5.09 -10.89
N ALA A 195 16.13 -4.73 -10.25
CA ALA A 195 16.05 -3.53 -9.45
C ALA A 195 15.91 -3.88 -7.98
N VAL A 196 16.60 -3.15 -7.11
CA VAL A 196 16.40 -3.20 -5.65
C VAL A 196 15.58 -2.00 -5.24
N PHE A 197 14.70 -2.16 -4.25
CA PHE A 197 13.92 -1.04 -3.74
C PHE A 197 13.71 -1.09 -2.24
N VAL A 198 13.50 0.09 -1.67
CA VAL A 198 13.02 0.29 -0.30
C VAL A 198 11.83 1.24 -0.35
N SER A 199 10.82 0.98 0.48
CA SER A 199 9.69 1.90 0.63
C SER A 199 9.18 1.94 2.06
N ASN A 200 8.63 3.09 2.44
CA ASN A 200 7.83 3.22 3.66
C ASN A 200 6.43 3.70 3.30
N GLU A 201 5.39 3.09 3.89
CA GLU A 201 4.01 3.51 3.75
C GLU A 201 3.38 3.73 5.13
N VAL A 202 2.86 4.92 5.36
CA VAL A 202 2.09 5.28 6.56
C VAL A 202 0.60 5.31 6.19
N LEU A 203 -0.21 4.73 7.06
CA LEU A 203 -1.65 4.64 6.92
C LEU A 203 -2.33 5.21 8.17
N VAL A 204 -3.26 6.13 7.97
CA VAL A 204 -4.09 6.73 9.02
C VAL A 204 -5.55 6.60 8.63
N GLN A 205 -6.42 6.43 9.62
CA GLN A 205 -7.83 6.14 9.41
C GLN A 205 -8.71 6.94 10.38
N PHE A 206 -9.87 7.38 9.91
CA PHE A 206 -10.84 8.16 10.67
C PHE A 206 -12.27 7.87 10.19
N GLY A 207 -13.28 8.22 10.99
CA GLY A 207 -14.69 8.01 10.67
C GLY A 207 -15.41 7.09 11.65
N GLU A 208 -16.64 6.72 11.31
CA GLU A 208 -17.60 6.10 12.24
C GLU A 208 -17.15 4.74 12.76
N ALA A 209 -16.58 3.89 11.91
CA ALA A 209 -16.07 2.59 12.31
C ALA A 209 -14.85 2.64 13.27
N LEU A 210 -14.47 3.83 13.73
CA LEU A 210 -13.35 4.08 14.65
C LEU A 210 -13.77 4.91 15.88
N LYS A 211 -15.06 5.18 16.07
CA LYS A 211 -15.57 5.98 17.21
C LYS A 211 -15.09 5.43 18.56
N ASP A 212 -14.98 4.12 18.69
CA ASP A 212 -14.56 3.44 19.92
C ASP A 212 -13.04 3.15 19.97
N ARG A 213 -12.27 3.61 18.98
CA ARG A 213 -10.81 3.42 18.93
C ARG A 213 -10.10 4.65 19.48
N SER A 214 -9.03 4.39 20.24
CA SER A 214 -8.21 5.44 20.82
C SER A 214 -7.13 6.00 19.88
N SER A 215 -6.98 5.47 18.65
CA SER A 215 -5.89 5.86 17.74
C SER A 215 -6.35 6.00 16.29
N VAL A 216 -5.95 7.11 15.68
CA VAL A 216 -6.12 7.44 14.24
C VAL A 216 -5.06 6.74 13.39
N PHE A 217 -3.93 6.33 13.97
CA PHE A 217 -2.92 5.56 13.28
C PHE A 217 -3.47 4.15 12.95
N ASP A 218 -3.38 3.75 11.68
CA ASP A 218 -3.73 2.40 11.24
C ASP A 218 -2.46 1.55 11.25
N GLN A 219 -1.53 1.87 10.35
CA GLN A 219 -0.36 1.03 10.07
C GLN A 219 0.84 1.82 9.57
N ASN A 220 2.04 1.31 9.86
CA ASN A 220 3.26 1.63 9.12
C ASN A 220 3.82 0.37 8.46
N ARG A 221 4.33 0.50 7.25
CA ARG A 221 4.88 -0.61 6.47
C ARG A 221 6.23 -0.22 5.90
N ILE A 222 7.29 -0.88 6.35
CA ILE A 222 8.62 -0.78 5.73
C ILE A 222 8.79 -2.00 4.82
N ASN A 223 9.17 -1.76 3.57
CA ASN A 223 9.36 -2.79 2.57
C ASN A 223 10.76 -2.69 1.99
N PHE A 224 11.43 -3.83 1.84
CA PHE A 224 12.71 -3.94 1.16
C PHE A 224 12.67 -5.16 0.25
N GLY A 225 13.04 -5.00 -1.01
CA GLY A 225 12.99 -6.13 -1.94
C GLY A 225 13.58 -5.87 -3.30
N VAL A 226 13.29 -6.81 -4.19
CA VAL A 226 13.78 -6.83 -5.55
C VAL A 226 12.63 -6.93 -6.54
N ALA A 227 12.84 -6.35 -7.72
CA ALA A 227 11.92 -6.35 -8.84
C ALA A 227 12.67 -6.80 -10.09
N TYR A 228 12.08 -7.73 -10.84
CA TYR A 228 12.68 -8.26 -12.07
C TYR A 228 11.61 -8.55 -13.13
N GLU A 229 11.89 -8.18 -14.37
CA GLU A 229 11.10 -8.60 -15.52
C GLU A 229 11.63 -9.94 -16.04
N VAL A 230 11.02 -11.03 -15.56
CA VAL A 230 11.46 -12.42 -15.85
C VAL A 230 11.31 -12.74 -17.33
N VAL A 231 10.19 -12.36 -17.92
CA VAL A 231 9.88 -12.51 -19.35
C VAL A 231 9.25 -11.20 -19.81
N LYS A 232 9.28 -10.91 -21.12
CA LYS A 232 8.58 -9.74 -21.66
C LYS A 232 7.14 -9.73 -21.12
N ASN A 233 6.73 -8.59 -20.57
CA ASN A 233 5.41 -8.39 -19.97
C ASN A 233 5.11 -9.18 -18.67
N ILE A 234 6.05 -9.96 -18.11
CA ILE A 234 5.87 -10.66 -16.83
C ILE A 234 6.91 -10.15 -15.84
N LYS A 235 6.44 -9.46 -14.80
CA LYS A 235 7.28 -8.87 -13.76
C LYS A 235 7.03 -9.55 -12.43
N VAL A 236 8.09 -9.81 -11.68
CA VAL A 236 8.03 -10.37 -10.34
C VAL A 236 8.68 -9.41 -9.36
N ASN A 237 7.99 -9.13 -8.26
CA ASN A 237 8.55 -8.44 -7.10
C ASN A 237 8.53 -9.40 -5.92
N VAL A 238 9.66 -9.53 -5.24
CA VAL A 238 9.78 -10.29 -3.99
C VAL A 238 10.39 -9.37 -2.95
N SER A 239 9.76 -9.26 -1.79
CA SER A 239 10.19 -8.31 -0.76
C SER A 239 9.88 -8.80 0.65
N TYR A 240 10.71 -8.37 1.59
CA TYR A 240 10.45 -8.46 3.01
C TYR A 240 9.69 -7.21 3.46
N LEU A 241 8.58 -7.42 4.17
CA LEU A 241 7.69 -6.37 4.64
C LEU A 241 7.57 -6.44 6.15
N LYS A 242 7.96 -5.36 6.83
CA LYS A 242 7.73 -5.13 8.25
C LYS A 242 6.48 -4.27 8.42
N VAL A 243 5.46 -4.78 9.10
CA VAL A 243 4.19 -4.07 9.33
C VAL A 243 4.00 -3.86 10.82
N LEU A 244 3.82 -2.61 11.22
CA LEU A 244 3.35 -2.25 12.55
C LEU A 244 1.90 -1.78 12.42
N GLN A 245 0.97 -2.44 13.09
CA GLN A 245 -0.46 -2.15 13.01
C GLN A 245 -1.05 -1.88 14.39
N ALA A 246 -1.82 -0.80 14.53
CA ALA A 246 -2.52 -0.50 15.78
C ALA A 246 -3.77 -1.38 15.94
N ARG A 247 -3.93 -1.95 17.14
CA ARG A 247 -5.13 -2.65 17.55
C ARG A 247 -6.22 -1.68 18.03
N SER A 248 -7.39 -2.23 18.34
CA SER A 248 -8.50 -1.43 18.86
C SER A 248 -8.30 -1.03 20.32
N ALA A 249 -7.57 -1.86 21.09
CA ALA A 249 -7.14 -1.53 22.44
C ALA A 249 -6.07 -0.42 22.42
N PRO A 250 -6.09 0.51 23.40
CA PRO A 250 -5.08 1.55 23.50
C PRO A 250 -3.68 0.96 23.64
N LYS A 251 -2.72 1.52 22.91
CA LYS A 251 -1.28 1.20 23.03
C LYS A 251 -0.91 -0.27 22.75
N GLU A 252 -1.77 -1.04 22.10
CA GLU A 252 -1.47 -2.38 21.60
C GLU A 252 -1.18 -2.38 20.10
N TYR A 253 -0.17 -3.16 19.71
CA TYR A 253 0.26 -3.25 18.32
C TYR A 253 0.49 -4.70 17.87
N ASP A 254 0.13 -4.98 16.62
CA ASP A 254 0.60 -6.15 15.89
C ASP A 254 1.88 -5.78 15.12
N ASP A 255 2.95 -6.52 15.38
CA ASP A 255 4.24 -6.41 14.71
C ASP A 255 4.46 -7.65 13.82
N THR A 256 4.25 -7.46 12.51
CA THR A 256 4.25 -8.55 11.54
C THR A 256 5.50 -8.49 10.66
N ASN A 257 6.17 -9.64 10.52
CA ASN A 257 7.16 -9.90 9.49
C ASN A 257 6.48 -10.66 8.35
N ALA A 258 6.50 -10.11 7.14
CA ALA A 258 5.84 -10.74 6.01
C ALA A 258 6.77 -10.93 4.82
N LEU A 259 6.68 -12.10 4.18
CA LEU A 259 7.17 -12.29 2.82
C LEU A 259 6.10 -11.78 1.85
N TRP A 260 6.44 -10.81 1.01
CA TRP A 260 5.53 -10.24 0.03
C TRP A 260 5.99 -10.55 -1.40
N MET A 261 5.12 -11.20 -2.16
CA MET A 261 5.33 -11.53 -3.56
C MET A 261 4.25 -10.88 -4.44
N ILE A 262 4.67 -10.31 -5.56
CA ILE A 262 3.78 -9.74 -6.58
C ILE A 262 4.20 -10.29 -7.94
N VAL A 263 3.27 -10.89 -8.66
CA VAL A 263 3.42 -11.24 -10.07
C VAL A 263 2.52 -10.34 -10.89
N THR A 264 3.10 -9.66 -11.88
CA THR A 264 2.38 -8.73 -12.77
C THR A 264 2.46 -9.23 -14.19
N PHE A 265 1.29 -9.46 -14.79
CA PHE A 265 1.09 -9.67 -16.22
C PHE A 265 0.71 -8.34 -16.86
N ASP A 266 1.67 -7.73 -17.54
CA ASP A 266 1.54 -6.45 -18.23
C ASP A 266 1.04 -6.66 -19.67
N ASN A 267 0.42 -5.65 -20.27
CA ASN A 267 -0.02 -5.67 -21.68
C ASN A 267 -0.76 -6.96 -22.10
N LEU A 268 -1.67 -7.46 -21.24
CA LEU A 268 -2.27 -8.79 -21.36
C LEU A 268 -2.85 -9.08 -22.75
N PHE A 269 -3.59 -8.12 -23.31
CA PHE A 269 -4.19 -8.23 -24.64
C PHE A 269 -3.52 -7.31 -25.66
N SER A 270 -3.06 -6.12 -25.26
CA SER A 270 -2.44 -5.15 -26.18
C SER A 270 -1.19 -5.69 -26.89
N GLN A 271 -0.50 -6.67 -26.32
CA GLN A 271 0.62 -7.35 -26.97
C GLN A 271 0.25 -8.12 -28.26
N PHE A 272 -1.04 -8.44 -28.46
CA PHE A 272 -1.55 -9.14 -29.64
C PHE A 272 -2.17 -8.21 -30.68
N LYS A 273 -2.29 -6.90 -30.40
CA LYS A 273 -2.78 -5.94 -31.39
C LYS A 273 -1.75 -5.80 -32.50
N LYS A 274 -2.15 -6.09 -33.74
CA LYS A 274 -1.33 -5.77 -34.92
C LYS A 274 -1.24 -4.24 -35.03
N HIS A 275 -0.02 -3.74 -35.18
CA HIS A 275 0.27 -2.35 -35.52
C HIS A 275 0.21 -2.15 -37.02
#